data_AF-U9TPA4-F1
#
_entry.id   AF-U9TPA4-F1
#
_cell.length_a   1.000
_cell.length_b   1.000
_cell.length_c   1.000
_cell.angle_alpha   90.00
_cell.angle_beta   90.00
_cell.angle_gamma   90.00
#
_symmetry.space_group_name_H-M   'P 1'
#
loop_
_entity.id
_entity.type
_entity.pdbx_description
1 polymer ?
#
loop_
_entity_poly.entity_id
_entity_poly.type
_entity_poly.pdbx_seq_one_letter_code
_entity_poly.pdbx_strand_id
1 'polypeptide(L)'
;MKSGIPLDEEDRVPWLNAVKNEFINISKTSSKPYIFVACSALKYNYREFLRNVPDNNDIKVWFLYLKGSKELLQQRIIERKDHFMKLNMLESQLNTLEEPNPDSEERIIIIDISKEVDKIKEEILEKISMI
;
A
#
# COMPACT_ATOMS: atom_id res chain seq x y z
N MET A 1 12.69 -7.75 4.40
CA MET A 1 12.79 -9.19 4.10
C MET A 1 13.91 -9.54 3.10
N LYS A 2 15.14 -9.01 3.24
CA LYS A 2 16.25 -9.33 2.30
C LYS A 2 16.76 -10.77 2.44
N SER A 3 16.59 -11.40 3.60
CA SER A 3 17.07 -12.76 3.87
C SER A 3 16.03 -13.86 3.62
N GLY A 4 14.86 -13.53 3.07
CA GLY A 4 13.77 -14.50 2.85
C GLY A 4 12.97 -14.89 4.11
N ILE A 5 13.29 -14.30 5.26
CA ILE A 5 12.54 -14.45 6.51
C ILE A 5 11.41 -13.41 6.53
N PRO A 6 10.14 -13.83 6.70
CA PRO A 6 9.03 -12.93 6.97
C PRO A 6 9.30 -12.10 8.21
N LEU A 7 9.05 -10.79 8.14
CA LEU A 7 8.98 -9.96 9.34
C LEU A 7 7.84 -10.49 10.21
N ASP A 8 7.90 -10.27 11.52
CA ASP A 8 6.78 -10.48 12.44
C ASP A 8 6.07 -9.15 12.77
N GLU A 9 5.16 -9.16 13.74
CA GLU A 9 4.44 -7.95 14.16
C GLU A 9 5.38 -6.94 14.84
N GLU A 10 6.30 -7.42 15.66
CA GLU A 10 7.22 -6.60 16.44
C GLU A 10 8.21 -5.86 15.53
N ASP A 11 8.60 -6.47 14.42
CA ASP A 11 9.37 -5.85 13.35
C ASP A 11 8.60 -4.78 12.57
N ARG A 12 7.28 -4.96 12.40
CA ARG A 12 6.45 -4.12 11.52
C ARG A 12 5.95 -2.86 12.21
N VAL A 13 5.62 -2.92 13.49
CA VAL A 13 5.09 -1.77 14.24
C VAL A 13 6.04 -0.56 14.25
N PRO A 14 7.36 -0.70 14.49
CA PRO A 14 8.30 0.42 14.40
C PRO A 14 8.35 1.04 13.00
N TRP A 15 8.27 0.22 11.95
CA TRP A 15 8.25 0.69 10.58
C TRP A 15 6.96 1.44 10.23
N LEU A 16 5.79 0.91 10.62
CA LEU A 16 4.52 1.59 10.43
C LEU A 16 4.47 2.94 11.17
N ASN A 17 5.03 3.00 12.38
CA ASN A 17 5.23 4.25 13.12
C ASN A 17 6.11 5.23 12.36
N ALA A 18 7.25 4.78 11.83
CA ALA A 18 8.15 5.62 11.05
C ALA A 18 7.47 6.19 9.80
N VAL A 19 6.75 5.36 9.04
CA VAL A 19 5.98 5.77 7.86
C VAL A 19 4.92 6.82 8.24
N LYS A 20 4.19 6.58 9.33
CA LYS A 20 3.15 7.49 9.83
C LYS A 20 3.71 8.85 10.22
N ASN A 21 4.76 8.85 11.04
CA ASN A 21 5.40 10.09 11.46
C ASN A 21 5.96 10.87 10.26
N GLU A 22 6.51 10.17 9.28
CA GLU A 22 7.08 10.80 8.10
C GLU A 22 6.02 11.51 7.25
N PHE A 23 4.89 10.85 6.91
CA PHE A 23 3.87 11.53 6.13
C PHE A 23 3.20 12.68 6.90
N ILE A 24 3.11 12.60 8.23
CA ILE A 24 2.62 13.71 9.09
C ILE A 24 3.62 14.88 9.07
N ASN A 25 4.91 14.61 9.10
CA ASN A 25 5.92 15.67 9.05
C ASN A 25 5.96 16.35 7.68
N ILE A 26 5.87 15.57 6.60
CA ILE A 26 5.81 16.10 5.23
C ILE A 26 4.56 16.96 5.05
N SER A 27 3.39 16.53 5.55
CA SER A 27 2.14 17.30 5.36
C SER A 27 2.17 18.68 6.02
N LYS A 28 2.95 18.86 7.09
CA LYS A 28 3.09 20.16 7.78
C LYS A 28 3.86 21.19 6.97
N THR A 29 4.68 20.75 6.02
CA THR A 29 5.60 21.62 5.26
C THR A 29 5.31 21.62 3.76
N SER A 30 4.61 20.60 3.26
CA SER A 30 4.26 20.44 1.85
C SER A 30 3.16 21.41 1.44
N SER A 31 3.37 22.10 0.32
CA SER A 31 2.32 22.84 -0.39
C SER A 31 1.55 21.96 -1.39
N LYS A 32 1.94 20.69 -1.54
CA LYS A 32 1.26 19.74 -2.43
C LYS A 32 0.02 19.17 -1.76
N PRO A 33 -1.08 18.98 -2.51
CA PRO A 33 -2.32 18.43 -1.97
C PRO A 33 -2.22 16.94 -1.58
N TYR A 34 -1.25 16.21 -2.13
CA TYR A 34 -1.12 14.77 -1.95
C TYR A 34 0.31 14.35 -1.60
N ILE A 35 0.43 13.32 -0.77
CA ILE A 35 1.65 12.60 -0.46
C ILE A 35 1.42 11.12 -0.81
N PHE A 36 2.28 10.56 -1.67
CA PHE A 36 2.20 9.14 -2.04
C PHE A 36 3.23 8.34 -1.27
N VAL A 37 2.77 7.26 -0.62
CA VAL A 37 3.62 6.35 0.14
C VAL A 37 3.43 4.94 -0.40
N ALA A 38 4.53 4.31 -0.83
CA ALA A 38 4.54 2.89 -1.15
C ALA A 38 4.65 2.07 0.15
N CYS A 39 3.54 1.46 0.57
CA CYS A 39 3.45 0.64 1.78
C CYS A 39 2.56 -0.57 1.48
N SER A 40 2.99 -1.79 1.84
CA SER A 40 2.20 -2.99 1.54
C SER A 40 0.93 -3.08 2.39
N ALA A 41 0.94 -2.58 3.63
CA ALA A 41 -0.22 -2.47 4.53
C ALA A 41 -1.20 -3.67 4.46
N LEU A 42 -0.65 -4.87 4.49
CA LEU A 42 -1.34 -6.11 4.11
C LEU A 42 -2.52 -6.46 5.02
N LYS A 43 -2.47 -6.06 6.29
CA LYS A 43 -3.49 -6.36 7.30
C LYS A 43 -4.40 -5.16 7.57
N TYR A 44 -5.66 -5.43 7.91
CA TYR A 44 -6.64 -4.43 8.34
C TYR A 44 -6.08 -3.56 9.47
N ASN A 45 -5.52 -4.18 10.50
CA ASN A 45 -4.96 -3.45 11.65
C ASN A 45 -3.81 -2.50 11.26
N TYR A 46 -3.04 -2.81 10.22
CA TYR A 46 -1.99 -1.90 9.73
C TYR A 46 -2.59 -0.69 9.04
N ARG A 47 -3.66 -0.90 8.27
CA ARG A 47 -4.38 0.18 7.60
C ARG A 47 -5.05 1.10 8.61
N GLU A 48 -5.70 0.54 9.63
CA GLU A 48 -6.28 1.30 10.75
C GLU A 48 -5.23 2.08 11.52
N PHE A 49 -4.10 1.46 11.83
CA PHE A 49 -2.99 2.10 12.53
C PHE A 49 -2.48 3.36 11.79
N LEU A 50 -2.34 3.25 10.46
CA LEU A 50 -1.92 4.34 9.59
C LEU A 50 -3.02 5.39 9.41
N ARG A 51 -4.31 5.01 9.38
CA ARG A 51 -5.45 5.94 9.33
C ARG A 51 -5.62 6.78 10.58
N ASN A 52 -5.23 6.25 11.74
CA ASN A 52 -5.40 6.90 13.03
C ASN A 52 -4.39 8.05 13.24
N VAL A 53 -4.48 9.10 12.45
CA VAL A 53 -3.68 10.32 12.62
C VAL A 53 -4.34 11.23 13.67
N PRO A 54 -3.56 12.00 14.46
CA PRO A 54 -4.16 12.90 15.45
C PRO A 54 -5.04 13.96 14.77
N ASP A 55 -6.21 14.25 15.34
CA ASP A 55 -7.25 15.15 14.80
C ASP A 55 -6.77 16.57 14.47
N ASN A 56 -5.67 17.01 15.07
CA ASN A 56 -5.05 18.31 14.80
C ASN A 56 -4.25 18.35 13.49
N ASN A 57 -4.16 17.23 12.76
CA ASN A 57 -3.58 17.19 11.42
C ASN A 57 -4.74 17.03 10.43
N ASP A 58 -4.93 17.99 9.53
CA ASP A 58 -5.94 17.96 8.44
C ASP A 58 -5.59 16.93 7.34
N ILE A 59 -5.09 15.75 7.73
CA ILE A 59 -4.63 14.69 6.83
C ILE A 59 -5.68 13.60 6.79
N LYS A 60 -6.11 13.23 5.58
CA LYS A 60 -6.92 12.03 5.36
C LYS A 60 -6.05 10.96 4.69
N VAL A 61 -5.87 9.83 5.37
CA VAL A 61 -5.14 8.69 4.80
C VAL A 61 -6.08 7.83 3.98
N TRP A 62 -5.76 7.66 2.70
CA TRP A 62 -6.46 6.78 1.76
C TRP A 62 -5.54 5.63 1.34
N PHE A 63 -6.12 4.46 1.10
CA PHE A 63 -5.39 3.31 0.56
C PHE A 63 -5.81 3.04 -0.88
N LEU A 64 -4.82 3.05 -1.77
CA LEU A 64 -4.97 2.58 -3.14
C LEU A 64 -4.58 1.09 -3.16
N TYR A 65 -5.58 0.20 -3.13
CA TYR A 65 -5.34 -1.24 -3.20
C TYR A 65 -5.17 -1.67 -4.66
N LEU A 66 -3.92 -1.94 -5.02
CA LEU A 66 -3.52 -2.45 -6.34
C LEU A 66 -3.85 -3.95 -6.44
N LYS A 67 -5.06 -4.26 -6.90
CA LYS A 67 -5.60 -5.62 -6.97
C LYS A 67 -5.24 -6.30 -8.28
N GLY A 68 -4.61 -7.47 -8.20
CA GLY A 68 -4.29 -8.34 -9.33
C GLY A 68 -4.33 -9.80 -8.91
N SER A 69 -4.55 -10.71 -9.87
CA SER A 69 -4.57 -12.15 -9.60
C SER A 69 -3.18 -12.67 -9.22
N LYS A 70 -3.13 -13.83 -8.53
CA LYS A 70 -1.87 -14.51 -8.19
C LYS A 70 -1.04 -14.77 -9.45
N GLU A 71 -1.69 -15.19 -10.53
CA GLU A 71 -1.06 -15.53 -11.81
C GLU A 71 -0.43 -14.29 -12.45
N LEU A 72 -1.16 -13.16 -12.48
CA LEU A 72 -0.65 -11.89 -13.00
C LEU A 72 0.56 -11.39 -12.22
N LEU A 73 0.48 -11.45 -10.88
CA LEU A 73 1.58 -11.04 -10.00
C LEU A 73 2.81 -11.92 -10.19
N GLN A 74 2.62 -13.25 -10.29
CA GLN A 74 3.70 -14.19 -10.57
C GLN A 74 4.37 -13.90 -11.92
N GLN A 75 3.58 -13.73 -12.98
CA GLN A 75 4.08 -13.42 -14.32
C GLN A 75 4.93 -12.14 -14.30
N ARG A 76 4.42 -11.06 -13.69
CA ARG A 76 5.14 -9.77 -13.61
C ARG A 76 6.42 -9.84 -12.78
N ILE A 77 6.50 -10.71 -11.77
CA ILE A 77 7.74 -10.92 -11.00
C ILE A 77 8.76 -11.68 -11.83
N ILE A 78 8.35 -12.71 -12.59
CA ILE A 78 9.23 -13.53 -13.43
C ILE A 78 9.82 -12.70 -14.58
N GLU A 79 9.03 -11.83 -15.19
CA GLU A 79 9.47 -10.98 -16.31
C GLU A 79 10.50 -9.91 -15.89
N ARG A 80 10.56 -9.56 -14.59
CA ARG A 80 11.54 -8.61 -14.05
C ARG A 80 12.91 -9.26 -13.93
N LYS A 81 13.77 -9.02 -14.92
CA LYS A 81 15.13 -9.58 -15.04
C LYS A 81 16.09 -9.26 -13.88
N ASP A 82 15.80 -8.28 -13.03
CA ASP A 82 16.74 -7.72 -12.04
C ASP A 82 16.31 -7.76 -10.55
N HIS A 83 15.21 -8.45 -10.18
CA HIS A 83 14.73 -8.39 -8.79
C HIS A 83 14.83 -9.69 -7.97
N PHE A 84 15.43 -9.52 -6.79
CA PHE A 84 15.59 -10.43 -5.65
C PHE A 84 14.25 -10.83 -4.97
N MET A 85 13.13 -10.85 -5.71
CA MET A 85 11.82 -11.34 -5.22
C MET A 85 11.67 -12.79 -5.65
N LYS A 86 12.13 -13.71 -4.81
CA LYS A 86 11.89 -15.14 -5.00
C LYS A 86 10.38 -15.40 -4.89
N LEU A 87 9.83 -16.29 -5.72
CA LEU A 87 8.40 -16.61 -5.79
C LEU A 87 7.76 -16.93 -4.42
N ASN A 88 8.54 -17.49 -3.49
CA ASN A 88 8.14 -17.75 -2.12
C ASN A 88 7.76 -16.47 -1.32
N MET A 89 8.35 -15.32 -1.66
CA MET A 89 8.02 -14.04 -1.04
C MET A 89 6.62 -13.59 -1.46
N LEU A 90 6.27 -13.71 -2.74
CA LEU A 90 4.92 -13.40 -3.21
C LEU A 90 3.87 -14.24 -2.48
N GLU A 91 4.13 -15.55 -2.33
CA GLU A 91 3.21 -16.45 -1.62
C GLU A 91 3.03 -16.04 -0.15
N SER A 92 4.11 -15.72 0.56
CA SER A 92 4.00 -15.21 1.94
C SER A 92 3.20 -13.90 2.04
N GLN A 93 3.34 -13.00 1.06
CA GLN A 93 2.61 -11.73 1.04
C GLN A 93 1.11 -11.96 0.79
N LEU A 94 0.76 -12.81 -0.17
CA LEU A 94 -0.63 -13.17 -0.46
C LEU A 94 -1.29 -13.89 0.73
N ASN A 95 -0.56 -14.77 1.42
CA ASN A 95 -1.07 -15.43 2.62
C ASN A 95 -1.25 -14.47 3.82
N THR A 96 -0.52 -13.35 3.83
CA THR A 96 -0.64 -12.31 4.87
C THR A 96 -1.69 -11.26 4.52
N LEU A 97 -2.10 -11.19 3.24
CA LEU A 97 -3.02 -10.17 2.75
C LEU A 97 -4.43 -10.43 3.30
N GLU A 98 -4.90 -9.50 4.12
CA GLU A 98 -6.31 -9.34 4.42
C GLU A 98 -6.86 -8.35 3.38
N GLU A 99 -7.46 -8.89 2.31
CA GLU A 99 -7.98 -8.08 1.20
C GLU A 99 -8.91 -6.97 1.73
N PRO A 100 -8.63 -5.69 1.42
CA PRO A 100 -9.45 -4.61 1.93
C PRO A 100 -10.82 -4.60 1.27
N ASN A 101 -11.86 -4.43 2.08
CA ASN A 101 -13.24 -4.36 1.63
C ASN A 101 -13.79 -2.93 1.77
N PRO A 102 -14.04 -2.20 0.65
CA PRO A 102 -14.57 -0.84 0.68
C PRO A 102 -15.94 -0.68 1.38
N ASP A 103 -16.71 -1.76 1.51
CA ASP A 103 -18.01 -1.72 2.19
C ASP A 103 -17.88 -1.71 3.72
N SER A 104 -16.76 -2.20 4.25
CA SER A 104 -16.49 -2.29 5.69
C SER A 104 -15.26 -1.49 6.15
N GLU A 105 -14.44 -1.02 5.21
CA GLU A 105 -13.26 -0.20 5.46
C GLU A 105 -13.37 1.15 4.76
N GLU A 106 -13.22 2.22 5.53
CA GLU A 106 -13.25 3.56 4.98
C GLU A 106 -12.00 3.87 4.15
N ARG A 107 -12.18 4.76 3.15
CA ARG A 107 -11.09 5.37 2.38
C ARG A 107 -10.21 4.35 1.65
N ILE A 108 -10.82 3.26 1.18
CA ILE A 108 -10.22 2.28 0.27
C ILE A 108 -10.63 2.59 -1.15
N ILE A 109 -9.66 2.60 -2.07
CA ILE A 109 -9.90 2.62 -3.51
C ILE A 109 -9.24 1.39 -4.11
N ILE A 110 -10.03 0.52 -4.73
CA ILE A 110 -9.51 -0.63 -5.47
C ILE A 110 -9.13 -0.18 -6.87
N ILE A 111 -7.93 -0.57 -7.30
CA ILE A 111 -7.39 -0.33 -8.64
C ILE A 111 -7.03 -1.69 -9.24
N ASP A 112 -7.65 -2.03 -10.37
CA ASP A 112 -7.29 -3.25 -11.11
C ASP A 112 -5.98 -3.03 -11.86
N ILE A 113 -4.97 -3.84 -11.52
CA ILE A 113 -3.66 -3.77 -12.15
C ILE A 113 -3.49 -4.69 -13.36
N SER A 114 -4.55 -5.35 -13.84
CA SER A 114 -4.51 -6.17 -15.07
C SER A 114 -4.19 -5.37 -16.34
N LYS A 115 -4.41 -4.05 -16.28
CA LYS A 115 -4.18 -3.09 -17.38
C LYS A 115 -2.71 -2.71 -17.52
N GLU A 116 -2.41 -1.98 -18.61
CA GLU A 116 -1.12 -1.33 -18.82
C GLU A 116 -0.86 -0.25 -17.77
N VAL A 117 0.42 -0.01 -17.45
CA VAL A 117 0.84 0.92 -16.38
C VAL A 117 0.29 2.33 -16.58
N ASP A 118 0.22 2.82 -17.81
CA ASP A 118 -0.28 4.17 -18.05
C ASP A 118 -1.80 4.29 -17.84
N LYS A 119 -2.56 3.22 -18.13
CA LYS A 119 -3.99 3.13 -17.80
C LYS A 119 -4.24 3.03 -16.30
N ILE A 120 -3.37 2.34 -15.56
CA ILE A 120 -3.43 2.29 -14.10
C ILE A 120 -3.19 3.70 -13.53
N LYS A 121 -2.21 4.44 -14.05
CA LYS A 121 -1.92 5.82 -13.62
C LYS A 121 -3.10 6.75 -13.90
N GLU A 122 -3.66 6.71 -15.10
CA GLU A 122 -4.85 7.49 -15.48
C GLU A 122 -6.00 7.23 -14.49
N GLU A 123 -6.32 5.96 -14.22
CA GLU A 123 -7.38 5.58 -13.26
C GLU A 123 -7.09 6.09 -11.83
N ILE A 124 -5.84 6.00 -11.36
CA ILE A 124 -5.47 6.53 -10.06
C ILE A 124 -5.70 8.04 -10.00
N LEU A 125 -5.21 8.79 -11.00
CA LEU A 125 -5.35 10.24 -11.06
C LEU A 125 -6.81 10.69 -11.12
N GLU A 126 -7.65 9.97 -11.87
CA GLU A 126 -9.08 10.21 -11.91
C GLU A 126 -9.72 10.02 -10.53
N LYS A 127 -9.50 8.87 -9.88
CA LYS A 127 -10.14 8.55 -8.59
C LYS A 127 -9.69 9.48 -7.46
N ILE A 128 -8.41 9.85 -7.41
CA ILE A 128 -7.92 10.77 -6.37
C ILE A 128 -8.37 12.22 -6.60
N SER A 129 -8.82 12.58 -7.80
CA SER A 129 -9.36 13.93 -8.06
C SER A 129 -10.76 14.13 -7.48
N MET A 130 -11.43 13.03 -7.09
CA MET A 130 -12.79 13.01 -6.57
C MET A 130 -12.87 12.97 -5.04
N ILE A 131 -11.72 12.97 -4.34
CA ILE A 131 -11.61 12.88 -2.87
C ILE A 131 -11.09 14.18 -2.25
#